data_AF-A0AAE7B615-F1
#
_entry.id   AF-A0AAE7B615-F1
#
_cell.length_a   1.000
_cell.length_b   1.000
_cell.length_c   1.000
_cell.angle_alpha   90.00
_cell.angle_beta   90.00
_cell.angle_gamma   90.00
#
_symmetry.space_group_name_H-M   'P 1'
#
loop_
_entity.id
_entity.type
_entity.pdbx_description
1 polymer ?
#
loop_
_entity_poly.entity_id
_entity_poly.type
_entity_poly.pdbx_seq_one_letter_code
_entity_poly.pdbx_strand_id
1 'polypeptide(L)'
;MENSSFFEKNKAYIFTLLGLGLVGFVFINFLMIIDWEYLIKYTIHIITGGNLDGVITPPDSNYKAMVNAAFGPNYEAIAPEIIRASNERQLYIWWVFVAEIAIFCVMYTISGRKEAVIKNPNDQIEVFSLFHRTIIWLNVFIVITLIITGFNITWSLRSEGGYIPYILRGTHEVTGLVWFPIWLLMSIIAFKDVKLLSKNSLLAKLVLPGQYKPMKRIIFIVFVAMGAGLLTSGFLIWFLHPDAYTHAQFIQFKRALLYVHFGSSVLIMFFLMDFVYSALVAVKGNLKGLITGKYPREHLEQLAPDVLADIENKKGKVA
;
A
#
# COMPACT_ATOMS: atom_id res chain seq x y z
N MET A 1 7.85 21.78 -31.86
CA MET A 1 7.89 21.27 -30.48
C MET A 1 7.73 22.45 -29.56
N GLU A 2 6.65 22.54 -28.79
CA GLU A 2 6.51 23.62 -27.80
C GLU A 2 7.60 23.49 -26.73
N ASN A 3 8.34 24.58 -26.52
CA ASN A 3 9.31 24.71 -25.42
C ASN A 3 8.57 24.89 -24.10
N SER A 4 7.90 23.85 -23.63
CA SER A 4 7.36 23.83 -22.26
C SER A 4 8.47 23.52 -21.27
N SER A 5 8.48 24.25 -20.16
CA SER A 5 9.43 24.06 -19.06
C SER A 5 9.33 22.65 -18.48
N PHE A 6 10.39 22.18 -17.80
CA PHE A 6 10.37 20.89 -17.10
C PHE A 6 9.15 20.77 -16.17
N PHE A 7 8.82 21.87 -15.48
CA PHE A 7 7.65 21.94 -14.60
C PHE A 7 6.35 21.70 -15.38
N GLU A 8 6.10 22.40 -16.48
CA GLU A 8 4.86 22.23 -17.24
C GLU A 8 4.70 20.81 -17.80
N LYS A 9 5.80 20.18 -18.23
CA LYS A 9 5.81 18.79 -18.70
C LYS A 9 5.50 17.78 -17.60
N ASN A 10 5.91 18.08 -16.36
CA ASN A 10 5.87 17.14 -15.24
C ASN A 10 4.92 17.53 -14.12
N LYS A 11 4.14 18.63 -14.25
CA LYS A 11 3.33 19.19 -13.17
C LYS A 11 2.38 18.18 -12.53
N ALA A 12 1.73 17.34 -13.35
CA ALA A 12 0.84 16.31 -12.84
C ALA A 12 1.58 15.27 -11.99
N TYR A 13 2.82 14.93 -12.35
CA TYR A 13 3.64 14.03 -11.55
C TYR A 13 4.08 14.68 -10.24
N ILE A 14 4.59 15.91 -10.32
CA ILE A 14 5.08 16.68 -9.18
C ILE A 14 3.94 16.88 -8.17
N PHE A 15 2.78 17.38 -8.60
CA PHE A 15 1.65 17.61 -7.71
C PHE A 15 1.07 16.33 -7.12
N THR A 16 1.07 15.23 -7.87
CA THR A 16 0.61 13.94 -7.31
C THR A 16 1.58 13.44 -6.25
N LEU A 17 2.89 13.53 -6.47
CA LEU A 17 3.90 13.14 -5.48
C LEU A 17 3.87 14.04 -4.25
N LEU A 18 3.73 15.36 -4.42
CA LEU A 18 3.60 16.30 -3.31
C LEU A 18 2.32 16.06 -2.52
N GLY A 19 1.20 15.82 -3.19
CA GLY A 19 -0.07 15.50 -2.56
C GLY A 19 0.00 14.20 -1.75
N LEU A 20 0.55 13.13 -2.34
CA LEU A 20 0.78 11.85 -1.63
C LEU A 20 1.79 12.00 -0.49
N GLY A 21 2.83 12.82 -0.66
CA GLY A 21 3.80 13.12 0.39
C GLY A 21 3.18 13.88 1.56
N LEU A 22 2.32 14.87 1.29
CA LEU A 22 1.60 15.62 2.32
C LEU A 22 0.59 14.74 3.06
N VAL A 23 -0.25 14.00 2.33
CA VAL A 23 -1.20 13.05 2.93
C VAL A 23 -0.45 12.01 3.73
N GLY A 24 0.61 11.43 3.17
CA GLY A 24 1.45 10.47 3.86
C GLY A 24 2.10 11.06 5.10
N PHE A 25 2.62 12.28 5.05
CA PHE A 25 3.18 12.98 6.21
C PHE A 25 2.13 13.20 7.30
N VAL A 26 0.94 13.68 6.96
CA VAL A 26 -0.16 13.86 7.93
C VAL A 26 -0.53 12.53 8.55
N PHE A 27 -0.74 11.49 7.74
CA PHE A 27 -1.10 10.16 8.23
C PHE A 27 0.01 9.57 9.10
N ILE A 28 1.27 9.65 8.70
CA ILE A 28 2.40 9.16 9.48
C ILE A 28 2.49 9.92 10.82
N ASN A 29 2.33 11.25 10.83
CA ASN A 29 2.35 12.02 12.07
C ASN A 29 1.21 11.64 13.03
N PHE A 30 -0.02 11.57 12.53
CA PHE A 30 -1.18 11.31 13.37
C PHE A 30 -1.33 9.83 13.75
N LEU A 31 -0.96 8.92 12.85
CA LEU A 31 -1.17 7.49 13.04
C LEU A 31 0.06 6.76 13.53
N MET A 32 1.26 7.18 13.17
CA MET A 32 2.47 6.54 13.68
C MET A 32 2.99 7.23 14.95
N ILE A 33 2.62 8.50 15.16
CA ILE A 33 3.09 9.34 16.27
C ILE A 33 4.62 9.23 16.32
N ILE A 34 5.30 9.78 15.32
CA ILE A 34 6.76 9.64 15.20
C ILE A 34 7.46 10.75 16.00
N ASP A 35 8.49 10.39 16.78
CA ASP A 35 9.54 11.34 17.17
C ASP A 35 10.50 11.52 15.99
N TRP A 36 10.30 12.62 15.26
CA TRP A 36 11.09 12.97 14.09
C TRP A 36 12.54 13.28 14.43
N GLU A 37 12.81 13.83 15.61
CA GLU A 37 14.16 14.14 16.03
C GLU A 37 14.96 12.85 16.17
N TYR A 38 14.40 11.88 16.88
CA TYR A 38 15.01 10.56 17.03
C TYR A 38 15.14 9.84 15.68
N LEU A 39 14.07 9.75 14.88
CA LEU A 39 14.07 9.03 13.60
C LEU A 39 15.13 9.59 12.63
N ILE A 40 15.28 10.92 12.56
CA ILE A 40 16.27 11.57 11.72
C ILE A 40 17.68 11.26 12.25
N LYS A 41 17.90 11.43 13.57
CA LYS A 41 19.20 11.15 14.20
C LYS A 41 19.63 9.69 14.03
N TYR A 42 18.71 8.75 14.23
CA TYR A 42 18.98 7.31 14.08
C TYR A 42 19.25 6.95 12.62
N THR A 43 18.47 7.47 11.66
CA THR A 43 18.71 7.27 10.23
C THR A 43 20.10 7.79 9.83
N ILE A 44 20.46 9.00 10.28
CA ILE A 44 21.80 9.56 10.02
C ILE A 44 22.87 8.67 10.66
N HIS A 45 22.71 8.26 11.92
CA HIS A 45 23.64 7.38 12.63
C HIS A 45 23.89 6.06 11.89
N ILE A 46 22.84 5.44 11.35
CA ILE A 46 22.98 4.23 10.52
C ILE A 46 23.80 4.53 9.26
N ILE A 47 23.47 5.62 8.55
CA ILE A 47 24.11 5.99 7.28
C ILE A 47 25.58 6.37 7.49
N THR A 48 25.91 7.10 8.56
CA THR A 48 27.25 7.64 8.80
C THR A 48 28.13 6.73 9.65
N GLY A 49 27.53 5.98 10.58
CA GLY A 49 28.24 5.15 11.56
C GLY A 49 28.20 3.66 11.27
N GLY A 50 27.32 3.19 10.36
CA GLY A 50 27.23 1.79 9.94
C GLY A 50 26.74 0.81 11.01
N ASN A 51 26.34 1.30 12.18
CA ASN A 51 25.89 0.48 13.30
C ASN A 51 24.35 0.56 13.41
N LEU A 52 23.72 -0.55 13.82
CA LEU A 52 22.28 -0.68 14.03
C LEU A 52 21.87 -0.72 15.52
N ASP A 53 22.80 -0.51 16.46
CA ASP A 53 22.58 -0.71 17.90
C ASP A 53 21.63 0.31 18.54
N GLY A 54 21.36 1.43 17.87
CA GLY A 54 20.42 2.46 18.33
C GLY A 54 20.99 3.45 19.34
N VAL A 55 22.26 3.33 19.73
CA VAL A 55 22.90 4.18 20.73
C VAL A 55 23.33 5.51 20.09
N ILE A 56 22.39 6.45 20.04
CA ILE A 56 22.64 7.81 19.50
C ILE A 56 23.31 8.76 20.50
N THR A 57 23.29 8.42 21.78
CA THR A 57 23.94 9.19 22.86
C THR A 57 24.76 8.25 23.73
N PRO A 58 26.00 8.62 24.11
CA PRO A 58 26.82 7.81 25.01
C PRO A 58 26.10 7.49 26.33
N PRO A 59 26.28 6.27 26.88
CA PRO A 59 25.71 5.93 28.18
C PRO A 59 26.38 6.75 29.30
N ASP A 60 25.57 7.19 30.25
CA ASP A 60 25.97 7.97 31.44
C ASP A 60 26.47 7.09 32.60
N SER A 61 26.36 5.78 32.48
CA SER A 61 26.69 4.81 33.52
C SER A 61 27.09 3.45 32.94
N ASN A 62 27.90 2.70 33.69
CA ASN A 62 28.30 1.34 33.33
C ASN A 62 27.10 0.39 33.20
N TYR A 63 26.08 0.57 34.05
CA TYR A 63 24.84 -0.19 33.96
C TYR A 63 24.11 0.07 32.63
N LYS A 64 23.95 1.35 32.25
CA LYS A 64 23.32 1.72 30.97
C LYS A 64 24.13 1.24 29.78
N ALA A 65 25.46 1.26 29.85
CA ALA A 65 26.32 0.70 28.81
C ALA A 65 26.08 -0.81 28.62
N MET A 66 26.01 -1.56 29.73
CA MET A 66 25.70 -2.99 29.71
C MET A 66 24.30 -3.28 29.14
N VAL A 67 23.28 -2.54 29.57
CA VAL A 67 21.90 -2.69 29.06
C VAL A 67 21.83 -2.37 27.57
N ASN A 68 22.47 -1.29 27.13
CA ASN A 68 22.50 -0.90 25.71
C ASN A 68 23.19 -1.95 24.84
N ALA A 69 24.29 -2.52 25.31
CA ALA A 69 24.98 -3.59 24.58
C ALA A 69 24.12 -4.85 24.46
N ALA A 70 23.37 -5.19 25.50
CA ALA A 70 22.54 -6.40 25.54
C ALA A 70 21.20 -6.26 24.81
N PHE A 71 20.52 -5.12 24.94
CA PHE A 71 19.12 -4.96 24.50
C PHE A 71 18.92 -3.78 23.53
N GLY A 72 19.99 -3.04 23.24
CA GLY A 72 19.92 -1.69 22.69
C GLY A 72 19.42 -0.70 23.75
N PRO A 73 19.40 0.59 23.44
CA PRO A 73 18.88 1.57 24.38
C PRO A 73 17.39 1.33 24.64
N ASN A 74 16.96 1.87 25.79
CA ASN A 74 15.62 1.68 26.34
C ASN A 74 14.56 1.76 25.23
N TYR A 75 13.50 0.97 25.33
CA TYR A 75 12.40 0.99 24.36
C TYR A 75 11.87 2.42 24.17
N GLU A 76 11.80 3.20 25.25
CA GLU A 76 11.47 4.63 25.27
C GLU A 76 12.51 5.55 24.63
N ALA A 77 13.72 5.07 24.33
CA ALA A 77 14.76 5.84 23.65
C ALA A 77 14.69 5.70 22.13
N ILE A 78 14.04 4.66 21.60
CA ILE A 78 13.93 4.38 20.15
C ILE A 78 12.49 4.49 19.65
N ALA A 79 11.55 4.22 20.54
CA ALA A 79 10.14 4.20 20.25
C ALA A 79 9.27 4.30 21.52
N PRO A 80 9.35 5.38 22.34
CA PRO A 80 8.37 5.63 23.39
C PRO A 80 6.94 5.68 22.81
N GLU A 81 6.83 5.94 21.52
CA GLU A 81 5.60 5.99 20.74
C GLU A 81 5.12 4.62 20.29
N ILE A 82 5.86 3.50 20.30
CA ILE A 82 5.17 2.22 20.01
C ILE A 82 4.24 1.85 21.19
N ILE A 83 4.60 2.16 22.44
CA ILE A 83 3.72 1.97 23.61
C ILE A 83 2.73 3.13 23.73
N ARG A 84 3.20 4.39 23.67
CA ARG A 84 2.32 5.57 23.73
C ARG A 84 1.38 5.62 22.54
N ALA A 85 1.86 5.42 21.32
CA ALA A 85 1.03 5.28 20.14
C ALA A 85 0.32 3.94 20.06
N SER A 86 0.68 2.84 20.73
CA SER A 86 -0.28 1.72 20.82
C SER A 86 -1.55 2.17 21.54
N ASN A 87 -1.41 2.87 22.67
CA ASN A 87 -2.54 3.39 23.44
C ASN A 87 -3.26 4.55 22.72
N GLU A 88 -2.51 5.53 22.21
CA GLU A 88 -3.04 6.71 21.51
C GLU A 88 -3.57 6.34 20.11
N ARG A 89 -2.92 5.44 19.34
CA ARG A 89 -3.46 4.95 18.05
C ARG A 89 -4.81 4.33 18.27
N GLN A 90 -4.98 3.49 19.28
CA GLN A 90 -6.27 2.85 19.52
C GLN A 90 -7.41 3.85 19.73
N LEU A 91 -7.10 5.04 20.25
CA LEU A 91 -8.03 6.16 20.40
C LEU A 91 -8.22 6.95 19.09
N TYR A 92 -7.14 7.30 18.39
CA TYR A 92 -7.18 8.28 17.30
C TYR A 92 -7.32 7.70 15.89
N ILE A 93 -6.90 6.47 15.64
CA ILE A 93 -6.89 5.88 14.28
C ILE A 93 -8.30 5.82 13.65
N TRP A 94 -9.35 5.65 14.46
CA TRP A 94 -10.73 5.63 13.98
C TRP A 94 -11.16 6.99 13.43
N TRP A 95 -10.66 8.09 14.00
CA TRP A 95 -10.94 9.44 13.48
C TRP A 95 -10.34 9.67 12.11
N VAL A 96 -9.21 9.02 11.80
CA VAL A 96 -8.64 9.09 10.46
C VAL A 96 -9.52 8.35 9.45
N PHE A 97 -10.07 7.18 9.79
CA PHE A 97 -11.05 6.51 8.93
C PHE A 97 -12.34 7.32 8.78
N VAL A 98 -12.82 7.95 9.84
CA VAL A 98 -13.99 8.86 9.77
C VAL A 98 -13.70 10.04 8.84
N ALA A 99 -12.52 10.65 8.94
CA ALA A 99 -12.11 11.74 8.05
C ALA A 99 -11.99 11.27 6.60
N GLU A 100 -11.42 10.10 6.35
CA GLU A 100 -11.32 9.50 5.01
C GLU A 100 -12.71 9.22 4.41
N ILE A 101 -13.62 8.62 5.19
CA ILE A 101 -15.01 8.41 4.79
C ILE A 101 -15.69 9.75 4.48
N ALA A 102 -15.52 10.76 5.34
CA ALA A 102 -16.07 12.09 5.12
C ALA A 102 -15.56 12.72 3.81
N ILE A 103 -14.25 12.57 3.52
CA ILE A 103 -13.67 13.02 2.24
C ILE A 103 -14.34 12.31 1.07
N PHE A 104 -14.50 10.98 1.11
CA PHE A 104 -15.19 10.24 0.04
C PHE A 104 -16.66 10.66 -0.09
N CYS A 105 -17.36 10.92 1.01
CA CYS A 105 -18.73 11.43 1.00
C CYS A 105 -18.82 12.83 0.35
N VAL A 106 -17.91 13.74 0.68
CA VAL A 106 -17.83 15.07 0.06
C VAL A 106 -17.54 14.95 -1.43
N MET A 107 -16.54 14.12 -1.79
CA MET A 107 -16.20 13.87 -3.20
C MET A 107 -17.39 13.31 -3.97
N TYR A 108 -18.15 12.39 -3.39
CA TYR A 108 -19.36 11.82 -3.98
C TYR A 108 -20.46 12.87 -4.13
N THR A 109 -20.67 13.72 -3.12
CA THR A 109 -21.67 14.80 -3.15
C THR A 109 -21.37 15.80 -4.27
N ILE A 110 -20.10 16.14 -4.49
CA ILE A 110 -19.68 17.10 -5.51
C ILE A 110 -19.67 16.46 -6.90
N SER A 111 -19.10 15.26 -7.04
CA SER A 111 -18.82 14.65 -8.34
C SER A 111 -19.94 13.76 -8.86
N GLY A 112 -20.83 13.33 -7.97
CA GLY A 112 -21.86 12.34 -8.25
C GLY A 112 -21.31 10.97 -8.64
N ARG A 113 -22.23 10.07 -8.99
CA ARG A 113 -21.90 8.78 -9.61
C ARG A 113 -21.76 8.95 -11.12
N LYS A 114 -20.64 8.50 -11.68
CA LYS A 114 -20.47 8.43 -13.13
C LYS A 114 -21.28 7.26 -13.68
N GLU A 115 -22.16 7.56 -14.63
CA GLU A 115 -23.00 6.60 -15.32
C GLU A 115 -22.88 6.83 -16.83
N ALA A 116 -22.58 5.75 -17.56
CA ALA A 116 -22.56 5.78 -19.02
C ALA A 116 -23.96 5.49 -19.57
N VAL A 117 -24.34 6.17 -20.64
CA VAL A 117 -25.58 5.91 -21.36
C VAL A 117 -25.40 4.69 -22.23
N ILE A 118 -26.14 3.61 -21.95
CA ILE A 118 -26.05 2.34 -22.68
C ILE A 118 -27.33 2.14 -23.50
N LYS A 119 -27.22 2.18 -24.83
CA LYS A 119 -28.30 1.89 -25.78
C LYS A 119 -28.27 0.43 -26.24
N ASN A 120 -27.09 -0.20 -26.30
CA ASN A 120 -26.95 -1.61 -26.67
C ASN A 120 -26.20 -2.43 -25.59
N PRO A 121 -26.92 -2.99 -24.60
CA PRO A 121 -26.30 -3.73 -23.49
C PRO A 121 -25.64 -5.05 -23.89
N ASN A 122 -25.98 -5.58 -25.07
CA ASN A 122 -25.50 -6.88 -25.56
C ASN A 122 -24.16 -6.76 -26.29
N ASP A 123 -23.78 -5.57 -26.76
CA ASP A 123 -22.44 -5.34 -27.31
C ASP A 123 -21.42 -5.21 -26.19
N GLN A 124 -20.87 -6.35 -25.77
CA GLN A 124 -19.94 -6.46 -24.66
C GLN A 124 -18.53 -6.75 -25.12
N ILE A 125 -17.58 -6.11 -24.46
CA ILE A 125 -16.15 -6.27 -24.68
C ILE A 125 -15.52 -6.86 -23.43
N GLU A 126 -14.73 -7.92 -23.62
CA GLU A 126 -13.94 -8.51 -22.55
C GLU A 126 -12.71 -7.63 -22.26
N VAL A 127 -12.68 -7.09 -21.05
CA VAL A 127 -11.58 -6.26 -20.53
C VAL A 127 -10.69 -7.09 -19.61
N PHE A 128 -11.29 -7.95 -18.79
CA PHE A 128 -10.58 -8.82 -17.85
C PHE A 128 -10.80 -10.29 -18.22
N SER A 129 -9.71 -10.97 -18.54
CA SER A 129 -9.71 -12.42 -18.68
C SER A 129 -10.07 -13.10 -17.35
N LEU A 130 -10.40 -14.40 -17.40
CA LEU A 130 -10.58 -15.19 -16.18
C LEU A 130 -9.34 -15.12 -15.28
N PHE A 131 -8.13 -15.20 -15.87
CA PHE A 131 -6.87 -15.07 -15.15
C PHE A 131 -6.76 -13.73 -14.40
N HIS A 132 -7.02 -12.61 -15.07
CA HIS A 132 -6.99 -11.29 -14.42
C HIS A 132 -7.96 -11.21 -13.25
N ARG A 133 -9.20 -11.68 -13.45
CA ARG A 133 -10.24 -11.67 -12.41
C ARG A 133 -9.86 -12.54 -11.21
N THR A 134 -9.33 -13.73 -11.45
CA THR A 134 -8.89 -14.62 -10.38
C THR A 134 -7.83 -13.95 -9.51
N ILE A 135 -6.82 -13.33 -10.11
CA ILE A 135 -5.76 -12.64 -9.34
C ILE A 135 -6.35 -11.44 -8.57
N ILE A 136 -7.18 -10.61 -9.22
CA ILE A 136 -7.79 -9.44 -8.58
C ILE A 136 -8.63 -9.86 -7.37
N TRP A 137 -9.51 -10.85 -7.52
CA TRP A 137 -10.37 -11.31 -6.44
C TRP A 137 -9.59 -12.02 -5.33
N LEU A 138 -8.62 -12.86 -5.67
CA LEU A 138 -7.72 -13.46 -4.66
C LEU A 138 -7.00 -12.38 -3.86
N ASN A 139 -6.48 -11.34 -4.54
CA ASN A 139 -5.86 -10.21 -3.85
C ASN A 139 -6.85 -9.50 -2.92
N VAL A 140 -8.08 -9.24 -3.36
CA VAL A 140 -9.12 -8.63 -2.52
C VAL A 140 -9.39 -9.48 -1.27
N PHE A 141 -9.60 -10.79 -1.41
CA PHE A 141 -9.86 -11.67 -0.26
C PHE A 141 -8.70 -11.73 0.72
N ILE A 142 -7.47 -11.89 0.21
CA ILE A 142 -6.26 -11.94 1.04
C ILE A 142 -6.06 -10.62 1.80
N VAL A 143 -6.21 -9.48 1.11
CA VAL A 143 -6.04 -8.16 1.72
C VAL A 143 -7.11 -7.90 2.78
N ILE A 144 -8.37 -8.30 2.57
CA ILE A 144 -9.41 -8.20 3.61
C ILE A 144 -9.00 -8.99 4.86
N THR A 145 -8.51 -10.22 4.69
CA THR A 145 -8.01 -11.03 5.81
C THR A 145 -6.83 -10.37 6.52
N LEU A 146 -5.86 -9.83 5.77
CA LEU A 146 -4.71 -9.10 6.33
C LEU A 146 -5.12 -7.85 7.10
N ILE A 147 -6.12 -7.12 6.61
CA ILE A 147 -6.68 -5.95 7.31
C ILE A 147 -7.30 -6.39 8.63
N ILE A 148 -8.22 -7.36 8.62
CA ILE A 148 -8.91 -7.79 9.85
C ILE A 148 -7.91 -8.30 10.89
N THR A 149 -6.98 -9.16 10.47
CA THR A 149 -5.96 -9.74 11.36
C THR A 149 -4.93 -8.70 11.83
N GLY A 150 -4.48 -7.79 10.96
CA GLY A 150 -3.51 -6.74 11.28
C GLY A 150 -4.11 -5.67 12.20
N PHE A 151 -5.40 -5.36 12.04
CA PHE A 151 -6.15 -4.54 12.98
C PHE A 151 -6.23 -5.24 14.34
N ASN A 152 -6.51 -6.54 14.41
CA ASN A 152 -6.51 -7.20 15.71
C ASN A 152 -5.15 -7.10 16.45
N ILE A 153 -4.03 -7.22 15.73
CA ILE A 153 -2.68 -7.04 16.31
C ILE A 153 -2.50 -5.61 16.85
N THR A 154 -2.93 -4.60 16.08
CA THR A 154 -2.76 -3.18 16.42
C THR A 154 -3.68 -2.74 17.58
N TRP A 155 -4.87 -3.32 17.70
CA TRP A 155 -5.85 -3.04 18.75
C TRP A 155 -5.93 -4.12 19.84
N SER A 156 -4.80 -4.79 20.09
CA SER A 156 -4.77 -5.95 20.99
C SER A 156 -5.23 -5.68 22.43
N LEU A 157 -5.17 -4.43 22.92
CA LEU A 157 -5.73 -4.07 24.24
C LEU A 157 -7.26 -4.15 24.27
N ARG A 158 -7.94 -3.87 23.15
CA ARG A 158 -9.40 -4.04 23.05
C ARG A 158 -9.82 -5.50 22.87
N SER A 159 -8.93 -6.34 22.37
CA SER A 159 -9.18 -7.78 22.25
C SER A 159 -8.74 -8.58 23.48
N GLU A 160 -8.26 -7.91 24.53
CA GLU A 160 -7.93 -8.46 25.87
C GLU A 160 -6.95 -9.64 25.87
N GLY A 161 -6.27 -9.91 24.75
CA GLY A 161 -5.35 -11.03 24.60
C GLY A 161 -6.04 -12.40 24.51
N GLY A 162 -5.29 -13.48 24.77
CA GLY A 162 -5.81 -14.84 24.76
C GLY A 162 -5.70 -15.57 23.41
N TYR A 163 -6.49 -16.64 23.26
CA TYR A 163 -6.38 -17.57 22.12
C TYR A 163 -6.73 -16.92 20.78
N ILE A 164 -7.75 -16.04 20.74
CA ILE A 164 -8.19 -15.40 19.50
C ILE A 164 -7.10 -14.49 18.92
N PRO A 165 -6.50 -13.53 19.67
CA PRO A 165 -5.38 -12.74 19.16
C PRO A 165 -4.16 -13.57 18.76
N TYR A 166 -3.88 -14.67 19.47
CA TYR A 166 -2.81 -15.61 19.09
C TYR A 166 -3.04 -16.22 17.70
N ILE A 167 -4.26 -16.74 17.45
CA ILE A 167 -4.61 -17.33 16.14
C ILE A 167 -4.67 -16.26 15.04
N LEU A 168 -5.21 -15.08 15.33
CA LEU A 168 -5.27 -13.99 14.35
C LEU A 168 -3.87 -13.51 13.96
N ARG A 169 -2.92 -13.49 14.90
CA ARG A 169 -1.52 -13.20 14.61
C ARG A 169 -0.89 -14.25 13.68
N GLY A 170 -1.00 -15.54 14.02
CA GLY A 170 -0.46 -16.60 13.17
C GLY A 170 -1.11 -16.60 11.77
N THR A 171 -2.41 -16.31 11.71
CA THR A 171 -3.15 -16.15 10.45
C THR A 171 -2.61 -14.97 9.64
N HIS A 172 -2.33 -13.82 10.27
CA HIS A 172 -1.75 -12.65 9.61
C HIS A 172 -0.42 -12.98 8.95
N GLU A 173 0.48 -13.60 9.71
CA GLU A 173 1.84 -13.94 9.28
C GLU A 173 1.81 -14.90 8.08
N VAL A 174 1.05 -16.00 8.16
CA VAL A 174 0.92 -16.97 7.06
C VAL A 174 0.22 -16.37 5.84
N THR A 175 -0.85 -15.60 6.05
CA THR A 175 -1.58 -14.94 4.96
C THR A 175 -0.68 -13.94 4.23
N GLY A 176 0.22 -13.25 4.94
CA GLY A 176 1.21 -12.34 4.34
C GLY A 176 2.16 -13.05 3.38
N LEU A 177 2.59 -14.27 3.69
CA LEU A 177 3.42 -15.08 2.78
C LEU A 177 2.65 -15.52 1.54
N VAL A 178 1.40 -15.95 1.73
CA VAL A 178 0.51 -16.32 0.61
C VAL A 178 0.21 -15.10 -0.27
N TRP A 179 0.19 -13.90 0.32
CA TRP A 179 0.00 -12.67 -0.42
C TRP A 179 1.18 -12.36 -1.35
N PHE A 180 2.42 -12.67 -0.99
CA PHE A 180 3.61 -12.37 -1.80
C PHE A 180 3.46 -12.72 -3.30
N PRO A 181 3.17 -13.98 -3.69
CA PRO A 181 3.00 -14.31 -5.11
C PRO A 181 1.81 -13.61 -5.75
N ILE A 182 0.72 -13.38 -5.02
CA ILE A 182 -0.48 -12.72 -5.55
C ILE A 182 -0.25 -11.22 -5.75
N TRP A 183 0.39 -10.55 -4.80
CA TRP A 183 0.81 -9.16 -4.92
C TRP A 183 1.77 -8.96 -6.10
N LEU A 184 2.72 -9.88 -6.29
CA LEU A 184 3.66 -9.81 -7.41
C LEU A 184 2.92 -9.96 -8.74
N LEU A 185 2.00 -10.93 -8.85
CA LEU A 185 1.16 -11.10 -10.03
C LEU A 185 0.28 -9.86 -10.27
N MET A 186 -0.34 -9.30 -9.24
CA MET A 186 -1.10 -8.04 -9.32
C MET A 186 -0.24 -6.90 -9.85
N SER A 187 0.98 -6.77 -9.34
CA SER A 187 1.94 -5.74 -9.77
C SER A 187 2.31 -5.91 -11.24
N ILE A 188 2.52 -7.15 -11.68
CA ILE A 188 2.83 -7.47 -13.09
C ILE A 188 1.63 -7.16 -14.00
N ILE A 189 0.45 -7.71 -13.72
CA ILE A 189 -0.72 -7.50 -14.60
C ILE A 189 -1.13 -6.03 -14.65
N ALA A 190 -0.91 -5.27 -13.59
CA ALA A 190 -1.19 -3.84 -13.54
C ALA A 190 -0.04 -2.98 -14.11
N PHE A 191 1.11 -3.55 -14.50
CA PHE A 191 2.23 -2.77 -15.05
C PHE A 191 2.02 -2.39 -16.52
N LYS A 192 1.03 -1.54 -16.81
CA LYS A 192 0.63 -1.12 -18.16
C LYS A 192 1.77 -0.55 -19.01
N ASP A 193 2.72 0.11 -18.36
CA ASP A 193 3.87 0.73 -19.03
C ASP A 193 4.91 -0.28 -19.52
N VAL A 194 4.83 -1.57 -19.15
CA VAL A 194 5.69 -2.61 -19.74
C VAL A 194 5.56 -2.66 -21.26
N LYS A 195 4.40 -2.27 -21.79
CA LYS A 195 4.13 -2.20 -23.24
C LYS A 195 5.01 -1.16 -23.95
N LEU A 196 5.50 -0.14 -23.22
CA LEU A 196 6.44 0.86 -23.72
C LEU A 196 7.88 0.35 -23.68
N LEU A 197 8.19 -0.50 -22.69
CA LEU A 197 9.54 -0.96 -22.37
C LEU A 197 9.89 -2.28 -23.08
N SER A 198 8.90 -3.08 -23.44
CA SER A 198 9.09 -4.40 -24.03
C SER A 198 8.13 -4.64 -25.19
N LYS A 199 8.69 -5.12 -26.31
CA LYS A 199 7.92 -5.58 -27.48
C LYS A 199 7.45 -7.03 -27.35
N ASN A 200 7.67 -7.68 -26.20
CA ASN A 200 7.27 -9.06 -25.98
C ASN A 200 5.73 -9.18 -25.95
N SER A 201 5.18 -9.92 -26.91
CA SER A 201 3.75 -10.10 -27.09
C SER A 201 3.08 -10.89 -25.96
N LEU A 202 3.82 -11.76 -25.27
CA LEU A 202 3.31 -12.53 -24.12
C LEU A 202 3.10 -11.62 -22.91
N LEU A 203 4.08 -10.78 -22.59
CA LEU A 203 3.97 -9.80 -21.51
C LEU A 203 2.84 -8.80 -21.80
N ALA A 204 2.72 -8.34 -23.04
CA ALA A 204 1.65 -7.42 -23.44
C ALA A 204 0.22 -8.02 -23.35
N LYS A 205 0.11 -9.36 -23.40
CA LYS A 205 -1.16 -10.10 -23.22
C LYS A 205 -1.51 -10.32 -21.75
N LEU A 206 -0.51 -10.50 -20.88
CA LEU A 206 -0.68 -10.66 -19.44
C LEU A 206 -1.08 -9.36 -18.73
N VAL A 207 -0.73 -8.22 -19.30
CA VAL A 207 -0.99 -6.92 -18.70
C VAL A 207 -2.35 -6.37 -19.11
N LEU A 208 -3.02 -5.73 -18.14
CA LEU A 208 -4.31 -5.10 -18.29
C LEU A 208 -4.33 -4.08 -19.45
N PRO A 209 -5.45 -3.98 -20.18
CA PRO A 209 -5.57 -3.05 -21.30
C PRO A 209 -5.53 -1.57 -20.88
N GLY A 210 -5.21 -0.71 -21.84
CA GLY A 210 -5.11 0.74 -21.67
C GLY A 210 -3.72 1.22 -21.25
N GLN A 211 -3.64 2.48 -20.83
CA GLN A 211 -2.39 3.17 -20.47
C GLN A 211 -2.56 3.99 -19.19
N TYR A 212 -1.48 4.19 -18.44
CA TYR A 212 -1.53 5.06 -17.27
C TYR A 212 -1.46 6.53 -17.65
N LYS A 213 -2.45 7.30 -17.16
CA LYS A 213 -2.30 8.75 -16.99
C LYS A 213 -1.25 9.03 -15.90
N PRO A 214 -0.54 10.18 -15.94
CA PRO A 214 0.51 10.54 -14.98
C PRO A 214 0.21 10.24 -13.51
N MET A 215 -0.96 10.67 -13.03
CA MET A 215 -1.40 10.45 -11.65
C MET A 215 -1.57 8.96 -11.32
N LYS A 216 -2.23 8.20 -12.20
CA LYS A 216 -2.46 6.76 -12.00
C LYS A 216 -1.16 5.95 -12.09
N ARG A 217 -0.17 6.43 -12.85
CA ARG A 217 1.19 5.87 -12.89
C ARG A 217 1.88 5.99 -11.54
N ILE A 218 1.87 7.16 -10.92
CA ILE A 218 2.44 7.35 -9.58
C ILE A 218 1.71 6.48 -8.56
N ILE A 219 0.38 6.48 -8.58
CA ILE A 219 -0.42 5.66 -7.67
C ILE A 219 -0.04 4.18 -7.78
N PHE A 220 0.13 3.66 -9.00
CA PHE A 220 0.61 2.30 -9.22
C PHE A 220 2.00 2.07 -8.61
N ILE A 221 2.96 2.97 -8.85
CA ILE A 221 4.32 2.84 -8.30
C ILE A 221 4.29 2.84 -6.78
N VAL A 222 3.51 3.74 -6.16
CA VAL A 222 3.40 3.81 -4.70
C VAL A 222 2.70 2.56 -4.15
N PHE A 223 1.65 2.05 -4.79
CA PHE A 223 1.03 0.78 -4.41
C PHE A 223 2.04 -0.39 -4.40
N VAL A 224 2.86 -0.51 -5.45
CA VAL A 224 3.93 -1.52 -5.52
C VAL A 224 4.94 -1.30 -4.40
N ALA A 225 5.42 -0.07 -4.21
CA ALA A 225 6.40 0.24 -3.17
C ALA A 225 5.88 -0.08 -1.75
N MET A 226 4.62 0.26 -1.45
CA MET A 226 4.02 -0.03 -0.14
C MET A 226 3.78 -1.53 0.06
N GLY A 227 3.34 -2.25 -0.98
CA GLY A 227 3.20 -3.70 -0.88
C GLY A 227 4.55 -4.41 -0.70
N ALA A 228 5.60 -3.95 -1.38
CA ALA A 228 6.96 -4.42 -1.14
C ALA A 228 7.42 -4.12 0.28
N GLY A 229 7.17 -2.89 0.77
CA GLY A 229 7.44 -2.49 2.15
C GLY A 229 6.77 -3.41 3.16
N LEU A 230 5.49 -3.72 2.99
CA LEU A 230 4.75 -4.66 3.84
C LEU A 230 5.33 -6.07 3.82
N LEU A 231 5.55 -6.62 2.63
CA LEU A 231 6.01 -8.00 2.48
C LEU A 231 7.44 -8.19 3.01
N THR A 232 8.35 -7.27 2.67
CA THR A 232 9.75 -7.33 3.12
C THR A 232 9.85 -7.12 4.62
N SER A 233 9.22 -6.08 5.17
CA SER A 233 9.24 -5.84 6.62
C SER A 233 8.54 -6.94 7.40
N GLY A 234 7.38 -7.43 6.93
CA GLY A 234 6.63 -8.50 7.59
C GLY A 234 7.41 -9.81 7.61
N PHE A 235 7.98 -10.19 6.47
CA PHE A 235 8.84 -11.37 6.38
C PHE A 235 10.06 -11.27 7.30
N LEU A 236 10.76 -10.13 7.31
CA LEU A 236 11.95 -9.94 8.14
C LEU A 236 11.61 -9.91 9.64
N ILE A 237 10.51 -9.28 10.04
CA ILE A 237 10.05 -9.28 11.44
C ILE A 237 9.76 -10.71 11.91
N TRP A 238 9.17 -11.52 11.04
CA TRP A 238 8.81 -12.91 11.31
C TRP A 238 10.03 -13.84 11.33
N PHE A 239 10.94 -13.70 10.35
CA PHE A 239 12.09 -14.60 10.18
C PHE A 239 13.22 -14.31 11.16
N LEU A 240 13.51 -13.04 11.42
CA LEU A 240 14.54 -12.69 12.40
C LEU A 240 13.99 -13.08 13.77
N HIS A 241 14.70 -13.87 14.57
CA HIS A 241 14.37 -14.05 15.98
C HIS A 241 15.59 -13.64 16.78
N PRO A 242 15.45 -12.79 17.84
CA PRO A 242 16.60 -12.43 18.65
C PRO A 242 17.24 -13.69 19.25
N ASP A 243 18.54 -13.88 19.03
CA ASP A 243 19.32 -14.99 19.59
C ASP A 243 20.43 -14.48 20.52
N ALA A 244 21.04 -15.41 21.28
CA ALA A 244 22.04 -15.16 22.32
C ALA A 244 23.23 -14.25 21.92
N TYR A 245 23.47 -14.02 20.63
CA TYR A 245 24.69 -13.42 20.10
C TYR A 245 24.48 -12.09 19.39
N THR A 246 23.24 -11.69 19.09
CA THR A 246 22.97 -10.56 18.20
C THR A 246 21.87 -9.62 18.69
N HIS A 247 21.55 -9.68 19.98
CA HIS A 247 20.36 -9.12 20.59
C HIS A 247 20.08 -7.64 20.26
N ALA A 248 20.98 -6.70 20.58
CA ALA A 248 20.70 -5.27 20.47
C ALA A 248 20.39 -4.82 19.02
N GLN A 249 21.27 -5.16 18.07
CA GLN A 249 21.14 -4.77 16.66
C GLN A 249 19.88 -5.36 16.01
N PHE A 250 19.58 -6.64 16.29
CA PHE A 250 18.39 -7.29 15.75
C PHE A 250 17.10 -6.76 16.38
N ILE A 251 17.11 -6.47 17.68
CA ILE A 251 15.98 -5.84 18.37
C ILE A 251 15.70 -4.47 17.74
N GLN A 252 16.72 -3.63 17.55
CA GLN A 252 16.53 -2.29 16.97
C GLN A 252 16.14 -2.33 15.50
N PHE A 253 16.75 -3.22 14.71
CA PHE A 253 16.36 -3.41 13.32
C PHE A 253 14.90 -3.86 13.20
N LYS A 254 14.45 -4.79 14.05
CA LYS A 254 13.03 -5.18 14.11
C LYS A 254 12.11 -4.01 14.46
N ARG A 255 12.50 -3.14 15.40
CA ARG A 255 11.70 -1.95 15.74
C ARG A 255 11.60 -1.01 14.54
N ALA A 256 12.69 -0.78 13.82
CA ALA A 256 12.67 0.00 12.58
C ALA A 256 11.75 -0.65 11.51
N LEU A 257 11.81 -1.98 11.36
CA LEU A 257 10.94 -2.70 10.43
C LEU A 257 9.46 -2.60 10.83
N LEU A 258 9.12 -2.55 12.11
CA LEU A 258 7.74 -2.33 12.56
C LEU A 258 7.20 -0.98 12.08
N TYR A 259 8.02 0.08 12.08
CA TYR A 259 7.64 1.37 11.51
C TYR A 259 7.41 1.29 10.01
N VAL A 260 8.29 0.60 9.27
CA VAL A 260 8.12 0.40 7.82
C VAL A 260 6.85 -0.39 7.53
N HIS A 261 6.61 -1.47 8.27
CA HIS A 261 5.45 -2.34 8.09
C HIS A 261 4.15 -1.58 8.34
N PHE A 262 4.06 -0.92 9.49
CA PHE A 262 2.86 -0.18 9.88
C PHE A 262 2.66 1.08 9.01
N GLY A 263 3.72 1.83 8.69
CA GLY A 263 3.61 2.97 7.79
C GLY A 263 3.14 2.57 6.40
N SER A 264 3.66 1.45 5.88
CA SER A 264 3.22 0.90 4.59
C SER A 264 1.76 0.42 4.61
N SER A 265 1.28 -0.14 5.74
CA SER A 265 -0.11 -0.61 5.88
C SER A 265 -1.11 0.54 5.86
N VAL A 266 -0.76 1.66 6.50
CA VAL A 266 -1.56 2.87 6.51
C VAL A 266 -1.64 3.49 5.12
N LEU A 267 -0.50 3.65 4.45
CA LEU A 267 -0.47 4.25 3.11
C LEU A 267 -1.14 3.38 2.05
N ILE A 268 -1.02 2.04 2.17
CA ILE A 268 -1.69 1.15 1.20
C ILE A 268 -3.21 1.21 1.35
N MET A 269 -3.73 1.46 2.55
CA MET A 269 -5.16 1.53 2.83
C MET A 269 -5.88 2.59 1.99
N PHE A 270 -5.26 3.75 1.78
CA PHE A 270 -5.82 4.81 0.94
C PHE A 270 -6.10 4.31 -0.49
N PHE A 271 -5.20 3.51 -1.06
CA PHE A 271 -5.38 2.95 -2.40
C PHE A 271 -6.45 1.85 -2.43
N LEU A 272 -6.57 1.08 -1.35
CA LEU A 272 -7.62 0.08 -1.21
C LEU A 272 -9.00 0.75 -1.10
N MET A 273 -9.11 1.83 -0.34
CA MET A 273 -10.33 2.62 -0.22
C MET A 273 -10.67 3.33 -1.54
N ASP A 274 -9.71 3.91 -2.27
CA ASP A 274 -9.94 4.43 -3.63
C ASP A 274 -10.45 3.33 -4.58
N PHE A 275 -9.88 2.12 -4.51
CA PHE A 275 -10.33 1.00 -5.30
C PHE A 275 -11.78 0.59 -4.97
N VAL A 276 -12.10 0.43 -3.67
CA VAL A 276 -13.45 0.08 -3.21
C VAL A 276 -14.45 1.16 -3.61
N TYR A 277 -14.12 2.43 -3.37
CA TYR A 277 -14.94 3.57 -3.77
C TYR A 277 -15.17 3.59 -5.28
N SER A 278 -14.12 3.43 -6.09
CA SER A 278 -14.21 3.41 -7.55
C SER A 278 -15.03 2.23 -8.09
N ALA A 279 -14.87 1.05 -7.50
CA ALA A 279 -15.53 -0.17 -7.94
C ALA A 279 -17.01 -0.23 -7.56
N LEU A 280 -17.34 0.21 -6.33
CA LEU A 280 -18.68 0.07 -5.75
C LEU A 280 -19.53 1.33 -5.89
N VAL A 281 -18.94 2.51 -5.72
CA VAL A 281 -19.68 3.76 -5.51
C VAL A 281 -19.56 4.69 -6.71
N ALA A 282 -18.33 5.09 -7.09
CA ALA A 282 -18.08 6.22 -7.97
C ALA A 282 -18.52 5.99 -9.42
N VAL A 283 -18.47 4.75 -9.92
CA VAL A 283 -18.77 4.42 -11.32
C VAL A 283 -19.74 3.26 -11.40
N LYS A 284 -20.90 3.48 -12.04
CA LYS A 284 -21.90 2.43 -12.23
C LYS A 284 -21.39 1.36 -13.21
N GLY A 285 -21.50 0.09 -12.81
CA GLY A 285 -21.12 -1.05 -13.64
C GLY A 285 -19.69 -1.57 -13.41
N ASN A 286 -18.83 -0.83 -12.70
CA ASN A 286 -17.46 -1.27 -12.43
C ASN A 286 -17.39 -2.61 -11.68
N LEU A 287 -18.15 -2.77 -10.58
CA LEU A 287 -18.23 -4.03 -9.87
C LEU A 287 -18.69 -5.18 -10.78
N LYS A 288 -19.74 -4.96 -11.58
CA LYS A 288 -20.25 -5.99 -12.50
C LYS A 288 -19.17 -6.40 -13.50
N GLY A 289 -18.45 -5.45 -14.07
CA GLY A 289 -17.36 -5.76 -15.00
C GLY A 289 -16.14 -6.40 -14.35
N LEU A 290 -15.83 -6.11 -13.07
CA LEU A 290 -14.83 -6.87 -12.31
C LEU A 290 -15.25 -8.32 -12.06
N ILE A 291 -16.55 -8.58 -11.87
CA ILE A 291 -17.09 -9.93 -11.69
C ILE A 291 -17.13 -10.67 -13.03
N THR A 292 -17.71 -10.09 -14.08
CA THR A 292 -17.95 -10.75 -15.38
C THR A 292 -16.76 -10.70 -16.32
N GLY A 293 -15.86 -9.73 -16.13
CA GLY A 293 -14.75 -9.41 -17.02
C GLY A 293 -15.16 -8.61 -18.25
N LYS A 294 -16.45 -8.30 -18.39
CA LYS A 294 -17.05 -7.72 -19.59
C LYS A 294 -17.75 -6.40 -19.29
N TYR A 295 -17.57 -5.44 -20.19
CA TYR A 295 -18.22 -4.14 -20.14
C TYR A 295 -18.97 -3.88 -21.45
N PRO A 296 -20.12 -3.20 -21.43
CA PRO A 296 -20.71 -2.69 -22.66
C PRO A 296 -19.72 -1.80 -23.40
N ARG A 297 -19.64 -1.88 -24.73
CA ARG A 297 -18.74 -1.04 -25.54
C ARG A 297 -18.91 0.45 -25.23
N GLU A 298 -20.16 0.91 -25.23
CA GLU A 298 -20.54 2.31 -24.96
C GLU A 298 -20.08 2.80 -23.57
N HIS A 299 -19.99 1.88 -22.59
CA HIS A 299 -19.41 2.20 -21.27
C HIS A 299 -17.93 2.54 -21.38
N LEU A 300 -17.17 1.76 -22.15
CA LEU A 300 -15.73 1.97 -22.35
C LEU A 300 -15.47 3.22 -23.19
N GLU A 301 -16.28 3.49 -24.23
CA GLU A 301 -16.15 4.71 -25.04
C GLU A 301 -16.26 5.99 -24.21
N GLN A 302 -17.22 6.02 -23.27
CA GLN A 302 -17.49 7.20 -22.44
C GLN A 302 -16.53 7.32 -21.26
N LEU A 303 -16.14 6.20 -20.63
CA LEU A 303 -15.46 6.23 -19.33
C LEU A 303 -14.02 5.71 -19.34
N ALA A 304 -13.63 4.90 -20.34
CA ALA A 304 -12.29 4.34 -20.48
C ALA A 304 -11.88 4.13 -21.95
N PRO A 305 -11.86 5.20 -22.78
CA PRO A 305 -11.62 5.07 -24.22
C PRO A 305 -10.23 4.52 -24.57
N ASP A 306 -9.23 4.75 -23.70
CA ASP A 306 -7.88 4.20 -23.85
C ASP A 306 -7.85 2.67 -23.74
N VAL A 307 -8.70 2.11 -22.87
CA VAL A 307 -8.85 0.65 -22.70
C VAL A 307 -9.47 0.05 -23.95
N LEU A 308 -10.52 0.68 -24.49
CA LEU A 308 -11.19 0.23 -25.71
C LEU A 308 -10.22 0.21 -26.89
N ALA A 309 -9.54 1.33 -27.13
CA ALA A 309 -8.59 1.46 -28.24
C ALA A 309 -7.46 0.42 -28.16
N ASP A 310 -6.94 0.11 -26.96
CA ASP A 310 -5.92 -0.92 -26.80
C ASP A 310 -6.45 -2.34 -27.14
N ILE A 311 -7.68 -2.66 -26.74
CA ILE A 311 -8.30 -3.95 -27.05
C ILE A 311 -8.55 -4.09 -28.57
N GLU A 312 -9.02 -3.03 -29.23
CA GLU A 312 -9.27 -3.04 -30.67
C GLU A 312 -7.98 -3.14 -31.48
N ASN A 313 -6.95 -2.38 -31.11
CA ASN A 313 -5.63 -2.47 -31.73
C ASN A 313 -5.01 -3.87 -31.59
N LYS A 314 -5.26 -4.55 -30.45
CA LYS A 314 -4.83 -5.95 -30.26
C LYS A 314 -5.59 -6.90 -31.17
N LYS A 315 -6.90 -6.71 -31.39
CA LYS A 315 -7.69 -7.54 -32.32
C LYS A 315 -7.25 -7.34 -33.77
N GLY A 316 -7.00 -6.09 -34.19
CA GLY A 316 -6.57 -5.77 -35.56
C GLY A 316 -5.16 -6.28 -35.92
N LYS A 317 -4.30 -6.59 -34.95
CA LYS A 317 -2.97 -7.20 -35.18
C LYS A 317 -2.98 -8.73 -35.26
N VAL A 318 -4.11 -9.36 -34.99
CA VAL A 318 -4.30 -10.83 -34.99
C VAL A 318 -5.15 -11.27 -36.19
N ALA A 319 -5.67 -10.32 -36.97
CA ALA A 319 -6.40 -10.53 -38.23
C ALA A 319 -5.44 -10.51 -39.43
#